data_AF-A0A828Z4X3-F1
#
_entry.id   AF-A0A828Z4X3-F1
#
_cell.length_a   1.000
_cell.length_b   1.000
_cell.length_c   1.000
_cell.angle_alpha   90.00
_cell.angle_beta   90.00
_cell.angle_gamma   90.00
#
_symmetry.space_group_name_H-M   'P 1'
#
loop_
_entity.id
_entity.type
_entity.pdbx_description
1 polymer ?
#
loop_
_entity_poly.entity_id
_entity_poly.type
_entity_poly.pdbx_seq_one_letter_code
_entity_poly.pdbx_strand_id
1 'polypeptide(L)'
;MIRKLLALLCACITFFPYYGNVKPPLLVGSDTADRKFVNIPPENPEKKDATSNFPTFWGGSSLTQEDKTVSGLKVTVFILDGGAWIQHKKVKLSANQIEIYGKDAFKGFLRGGVVVQDGDNGVTLRAGTGEYDKLEEKVTIKNRPRLFHTDKSGVKTVISATFIERNLAKKTTLLKENVIIAHPQITILCKQALFEEDSDKIVTDPDPILIAKDRYLTGKQLTFYTNINKVELAGESILFQNYTEKEVVEKKDSPNTKEKIKKEVTRVAIFKGDQLVSDKDEGGETRVGLYGNATIYRGNLKMNAEKLVSYGKNSSKIEARNQITVHDRENALILSGNVLDYFENDQYIHLTDSGKIDFLDKKTNEVTSTMTAIEFERFMDKNETVIRGNVLVEGKDSFATGEYATYFEKEEKVFLEGNPILRKNGRDIHAGRIIFFPREGRALLTDGIDPGK
;
A
#
# COMPACT_ATOMS: atom_id res chain seq x y z
N MET A 1 -85.74 -6.24 -1.18
CA MET A 1 -84.76 -7.07 -1.91
C MET A 1 -83.74 -7.57 -0.88
N ILE A 2 -83.95 -8.74 -0.25
CA ILE A 2 -83.57 -10.09 -0.73
C ILE A 2 -82.01 -10.18 -0.78
N ARG A 3 -81.27 -10.98 -0.01
CA ARG A 3 -81.57 -12.29 0.61
C ARG A 3 -80.59 -12.62 1.75
N LYS A 4 -81.11 -13.26 2.80
CA LYS A 4 -80.40 -14.20 3.69
C LYS A 4 -80.09 -15.49 2.90
N LEU A 5 -78.98 -16.16 3.17
CA LEU A 5 -78.95 -17.62 3.11
C LEU A 5 -77.93 -18.23 4.08
N LEU A 6 -78.45 -19.15 4.88
CA LEU A 6 -77.79 -20.01 5.85
C LEU A 6 -77.65 -21.40 5.21
N ALA A 7 -76.51 -22.05 5.43
CA ALA A 7 -76.25 -23.50 5.52
C ALA A 7 -76.73 -24.48 4.42
N LEU A 8 -75.80 -25.28 3.88
CA LEU A 8 -75.89 -26.75 3.97
C LEU A 8 -74.53 -27.43 3.73
N LEU A 9 -74.25 -28.44 4.57
CA LEU A 9 -73.17 -29.42 4.47
C LEU A 9 -73.15 -30.16 3.12
N CYS A 10 -71.95 -30.39 2.59
CA CYS A 10 -71.66 -31.58 1.78
C CYS A 10 -70.27 -32.10 2.19
N ALA A 11 -70.27 -33.27 2.82
CA ALA A 11 -69.07 -34.04 3.12
C ALA A 11 -68.57 -34.71 1.83
N CYS A 12 -67.39 -34.30 1.36
CA CYS A 12 -66.61 -35.05 0.37
C CYS A 12 -65.28 -35.43 1.00
N ILE A 13 -65.19 -36.70 1.40
CA ILE A 13 -63.96 -37.36 1.82
C ILE A 13 -63.12 -37.56 0.55
N THR A 14 -62.03 -36.82 0.40
CA THR A 14 -60.99 -37.12 -0.59
C THR A 14 -59.84 -37.85 0.11
N PHE A 15 -59.65 -39.10 -0.28
CA PHE A 15 -58.48 -39.91 0.02
C PHE A 15 -57.22 -39.21 -0.51
N PHE A 16 -56.32 -38.78 0.37
CA PHE A 16 -54.92 -38.53 0.03
C PHE A 16 -54.12 -39.82 0.20
N PRO A 17 -53.38 -40.29 -0.82
CA PRO A 17 -52.48 -41.41 -0.66
C PRO A 17 -51.28 -40.98 0.18
N TYR A 18 -51.02 -41.76 1.22
CA TYR A 18 -49.82 -41.72 2.05
C TYR A 18 -48.60 -42.05 1.16
N TYR A 19 -47.85 -41.03 0.74
CA TYR A 19 -46.48 -41.22 0.25
C TYR A 19 -45.53 -41.06 1.43
N GLY A 20 -44.87 -42.15 1.80
CA GLY A 20 -43.94 -42.23 2.92
C GLY A 20 -42.79 -41.25 2.79
N ASN A 21 -42.49 -40.57 3.89
CA ASN A 21 -41.23 -39.86 4.11
C ASN A 21 -40.08 -40.87 4.15
N VAL A 22 -39.45 -41.15 3.01
CA VAL A 22 -38.17 -41.84 2.98
C VAL A 22 -37.07 -40.80 3.18
N LYS A 23 -36.58 -40.66 4.41
CA LYS A 23 -35.29 -39.98 4.66
C LYS A 23 -34.20 -40.77 3.91
N PRO A 24 -33.27 -40.11 3.19
CA PRO A 24 -32.13 -40.82 2.62
C PRO A 24 -31.31 -41.47 3.77
N PRO A 25 -30.77 -42.68 3.57
CA PRO A 25 -30.02 -43.37 4.61
C PRO A 25 -28.74 -42.59 4.95
N LEU A 26 -28.64 -42.13 6.19
CA LEU A 26 -27.39 -41.73 6.81
C LEU A 26 -26.57 -43.00 7.07
N LEU A 27 -25.54 -43.24 6.26
CA LEU A 27 -24.58 -44.31 6.50
C LEU A 27 -23.58 -43.85 7.57
N VAL A 28 -23.73 -44.37 8.80
CA VAL A 28 -22.72 -44.27 9.85
C VAL A 28 -21.84 -45.52 9.75
N GLY A 29 -20.56 -45.34 9.40
CA GLY A 29 -19.61 -46.43 9.22
C GLY A 29 -18.87 -46.80 10.50
N SER A 30 -18.77 -48.11 10.77
CA SER A 30 -17.98 -48.73 11.83
C SER A 30 -16.49 -48.78 11.50
N ASP A 31 -15.65 -48.59 12.52
CA ASP A 31 -14.19 -48.70 12.50
C ASP A 31 -13.69 -50.06 12.00
N THR A 32 -13.43 -50.21 10.70
CA THR A 32 -12.56 -51.28 10.18
C THR A 32 -12.08 -50.93 8.77
N ALA A 33 -10.93 -50.26 8.68
CA ALA A 33 -10.06 -50.34 7.53
C ALA A 33 -8.61 -50.13 7.99
N ASP A 34 -7.83 -51.20 7.85
CA ASP A 34 -6.44 -51.32 8.29
C ASP A 34 -5.54 -50.18 7.81
N ARG A 35 -4.88 -49.55 8.78
CA ARG A 35 -3.85 -48.52 8.59
C ARG A 35 -2.52 -49.16 8.23
N LYS A 36 -2.20 -49.27 6.94
CA LYS A 36 -0.80 -49.35 6.48
C LYS A 36 -0.60 -48.67 5.13
N PHE A 37 -0.49 -47.33 5.16
CA PHE A 37 0.19 -46.57 4.10
C PHE A 37 1.10 -45.54 4.72
N VAL A 38 2.37 -45.88 4.93
CA VAL A 38 3.46 -44.91 4.81
C VAL A 38 4.79 -45.63 4.50
N ASN A 39 5.38 -45.35 3.33
CA ASN A 39 6.84 -45.40 3.18
C ASN A 39 7.34 -43.95 3.41
N ILE A 40 7.88 -43.69 4.60
CA ILE A 40 8.70 -42.52 4.95
C ILE A 40 10.11 -43.07 5.20
N PRO A 41 11.19 -42.52 4.62
CA PRO A 41 12.54 -42.77 5.14
C PRO A 41 12.70 -42.06 6.49
N PRO A 42 13.45 -42.63 7.46
CA PRO A 42 13.32 -42.23 8.85
C PRO A 42 13.98 -40.87 9.11
N GLU A 43 13.16 -39.86 9.40
CA GLU A 43 13.61 -38.65 10.09
C GLU A 43 12.73 -38.40 11.33
N ASN A 44 13.43 -38.39 12.47
CA ASN A 44 13.13 -37.97 13.84
C ASN A 44 11.66 -37.88 14.34
N PRO A 45 11.30 -38.52 15.49
CA PRO A 45 9.95 -38.51 16.02
C PRO A 45 9.72 -37.30 16.93
N GLU A 46 9.43 -36.14 16.36
CA GLU A 46 8.66 -35.13 17.10
C GLU A 46 7.17 -35.36 16.86
N LYS A 47 6.42 -35.41 17.96
CA LYS A 47 5.01 -35.80 18.07
C LYS A 47 4.14 -35.17 16.98
N LYS A 48 3.70 -35.98 16.02
CA LYS A 48 2.54 -35.65 15.17
C LYS A 48 1.28 -35.73 16.03
N ASP A 49 0.65 -34.60 16.26
CA ASP A 49 -0.68 -34.52 16.84
C ASP A 49 -1.65 -35.45 16.10
N ALA A 50 -2.54 -36.06 16.88
CA ALA A 50 -3.54 -37.02 16.43
C ALA A 50 -4.32 -36.47 15.22
N THR A 51 -4.43 -37.29 14.17
CA THR A 51 -5.27 -37.05 12.99
C THR A 51 -6.65 -36.56 13.43
N SER A 52 -6.97 -35.29 13.18
CA SER A 52 -8.27 -34.75 13.57
C SER A 52 -9.35 -35.43 12.73
N ASN A 53 -10.16 -36.28 13.35
CA ASN A 53 -11.24 -36.98 12.68
C ASN A 53 -12.51 -36.13 12.79
N PHE A 54 -12.64 -35.10 11.95
CA PHE A 54 -13.88 -34.34 11.85
C PHE A 54 -14.83 -35.00 10.82
N PRO A 55 -16.15 -34.97 11.07
CA PRO A 55 -17.12 -35.50 10.13
C PRO A 55 -17.10 -34.68 8.84
N THR A 56 -17.06 -35.38 7.70
CA THR A 56 -17.20 -34.78 6.37
C THR A 56 -18.45 -35.37 5.74
N PHE A 57 -19.42 -34.52 5.41
CA PHE A 57 -20.65 -34.95 4.75
C PHE A 57 -20.54 -34.67 3.26
N TRP A 58 -21.19 -35.46 2.44
CA TRP A 58 -21.23 -35.26 1.00
C TRP A 58 -22.53 -35.79 0.43
N GLY A 59 -22.92 -35.32 -0.75
CA GLY A 59 -24.15 -35.75 -1.40
C GLY A 59 -24.34 -35.14 -2.78
N GLY A 60 -25.30 -35.68 -3.52
CA GLY A 60 -25.71 -35.24 -4.85
C GLY A 60 -27.07 -35.84 -5.19
N SER A 61 -27.67 -35.41 -6.30
CA SER A 61 -28.94 -35.97 -6.79
C SER A 61 -28.78 -37.40 -7.33
N SER A 62 -27.57 -37.76 -7.78
CA SER A 62 -27.22 -39.10 -8.23
C SER A 62 -25.91 -39.55 -7.58
N LEU A 63 -25.81 -40.85 -7.32
CA LEU A 63 -24.66 -41.51 -6.71
C LEU A 63 -24.36 -42.79 -7.49
N THR A 64 -23.14 -42.90 -8.01
CA THR A 64 -22.58 -44.14 -8.54
C THR A 64 -21.43 -44.59 -7.65
N GLN A 65 -21.39 -45.87 -7.28
CA GLN A 65 -20.30 -46.46 -6.50
C GLN A 65 -19.56 -47.48 -7.35
N GLU A 66 -18.23 -47.41 -7.37
CA GLU A 66 -17.37 -48.36 -8.06
C GLU A 66 -16.07 -48.59 -7.27
N ASP A 67 -15.46 -49.76 -7.41
CA ASP A 67 -14.14 -50.03 -6.83
C ASP A 67 -13.06 -49.81 -7.90
N LYS A 68 -12.13 -48.88 -7.64
CA LYS A 68 -10.99 -48.61 -8.52
C LYS A 68 -9.68 -49.05 -7.88
N THR A 69 -8.72 -49.42 -8.72
CA THR A 69 -7.33 -49.59 -8.29
C THR A 69 -6.57 -48.28 -8.52
N VAL A 70 -6.24 -47.57 -7.45
CA VAL A 70 -5.46 -46.33 -7.49
C VAL A 70 -4.11 -46.59 -6.85
N SER A 71 -3.02 -46.39 -7.59
CA SER A 71 -1.64 -46.67 -7.11
C SER A 71 -1.43 -48.09 -6.54
N GLY A 72 -2.11 -49.09 -7.11
CA GLY A 72 -2.03 -50.49 -6.68
C GLY A 72 -3.00 -50.87 -5.55
N LEU A 73 -3.84 -49.94 -5.09
CA LEU A 73 -4.74 -50.15 -3.96
C LEU A 73 -6.20 -50.11 -4.38
N LYS A 74 -6.99 -51.05 -3.85
CA LYS A 74 -8.45 -51.04 -4.03
C LYS A 74 -9.05 -49.92 -3.18
N VAL A 75 -9.68 -48.95 -3.84
CA VAL A 75 -10.35 -47.81 -3.24
C VAL A 75 -11.77 -47.77 -3.77
N THR A 76 -12.74 -47.70 -2.86
CA THR A 76 -14.13 -47.43 -3.23
C THR A 76 -14.26 -45.96 -3.62
N VAL A 77 -14.78 -45.73 -4.82
CA VAL A 77 -14.98 -44.42 -5.42
C VAL A 77 -16.47 -44.15 -5.56
N PHE A 78 -16.88 -42.95 -5.20
CA PHE A 78 -18.24 -42.45 -5.33
C PHE A 78 -18.27 -41.30 -6.33
N ILE A 79 -19.06 -41.41 -7.39
CA ILE A 79 -19.29 -40.34 -8.36
C ILE A 79 -20.65 -39.72 -8.05
N LEU A 80 -20.62 -38.44 -7.70
CA LEU A 80 -21.79 -37.62 -7.39
C LEU A 80 -22.11 -36.71 -8.56
N ASP A 81 -23.37 -36.71 -9.00
CA ASP A 81 -23.87 -35.80 -10.05
C ASP A 81 -25.12 -35.04 -9.58
N GLY A 82 -25.39 -33.91 -10.24
CA GLY A 82 -26.62 -33.13 -10.05
C GLY A 82 -26.65 -32.40 -8.70
N GLY A 83 -25.90 -31.29 -8.61
CA GLY A 83 -25.78 -30.50 -7.38
C GLY A 83 -24.89 -31.16 -6.34
N ALA A 84 -23.79 -31.80 -6.76
CA ALA A 84 -22.85 -32.49 -5.89
C ALA A 84 -22.15 -31.53 -4.92
N TRP A 85 -21.95 -31.97 -3.67
CA TRP A 85 -21.32 -31.18 -2.63
C TRP A 85 -20.53 -32.01 -1.61
N ILE A 86 -19.55 -31.36 -0.98
CA ILE A 86 -18.82 -31.81 0.20
C ILE A 86 -18.94 -30.71 1.27
N GLN A 87 -19.32 -31.07 2.48
CA GLN A 87 -19.34 -30.21 3.65
C GLN A 87 -18.17 -30.58 4.56
N HIS A 88 -17.17 -29.70 4.63
CA HIS A 88 -16.04 -29.79 5.55
C HIS A 88 -16.23 -28.74 6.63
N LYS A 89 -16.60 -29.14 7.86
CA LYS A 89 -16.91 -28.21 8.96
C LYS A 89 -17.94 -27.17 8.48
N LYS A 90 -17.57 -25.88 8.39
CA LYS A 90 -18.41 -24.79 7.89
C LYS A 90 -18.17 -24.41 6.43
N VAL A 91 -17.22 -25.06 5.77
CA VAL A 91 -16.88 -24.83 4.37
C VAL A 91 -17.66 -25.81 3.50
N LYS A 92 -18.44 -25.25 2.57
CA LYS A 92 -19.16 -26.02 1.57
C LYS A 92 -18.43 -25.97 0.24
N LEU A 93 -18.10 -27.13 -0.30
CA LEU A 93 -17.59 -27.29 -1.66
C LEU A 93 -18.71 -27.86 -2.52
N SER A 94 -18.89 -27.36 -3.75
CA SER A 94 -19.90 -27.86 -4.68
C SER A 94 -19.42 -27.79 -6.13
N ALA A 95 -19.90 -28.71 -6.95
CA ALA A 95 -19.64 -28.74 -8.39
C ALA A 95 -20.74 -29.51 -9.14
N ASN A 96 -20.73 -29.50 -10.47
CA ASN A 96 -21.65 -30.33 -11.25
C ASN A 96 -21.42 -31.82 -10.99
N GLN A 97 -20.16 -32.22 -10.90
CA GLN A 97 -19.73 -33.58 -10.59
C GLN A 97 -18.62 -33.58 -9.54
N ILE A 98 -18.67 -34.50 -8.59
CA ILE A 98 -17.59 -34.74 -7.62
C ILE A 98 -17.28 -36.24 -7.57
N GLU A 99 -16.03 -36.62 -7.81
CA GLU A 99 -15.51 -37.97 -7.59
C GLU A 99 -14.85 -38.02 -6.21
N ILE A 100 -15.38 -38.84 -5.30
CA ILE A 100 -14.94 -38.97 -3.91
C ILE A 100 -14.26 -40.31 -3.70
N TYR A 101 -13.10 -40.29 -3.07
CA TYR A 101 -12.39 -41.50 -2.68
C TYR A 101 -12.64 -41.81 -1.21
N GLY A 102 -13.08 -43.04 -0.95
CA GLY A 102 -13.42 -43.55 0.38
C GLY A 102 -14.71 -42.97 0.96
N LYS A 103 -15.33 -43.71 1.87
CA LYS A 103 -16.58 -43.30 2.53
C LYS A 103 -16.43 -41.99 3.32
N ASP A 104 -15.25 -41.78 3.90
CA ASP A 104 -14.92 -40.58 4.69
C ASP A 104 -14.49 -39.38 3.85
N ALA A 105 -14.56 -39.48 2.52
CA ALA A 105 -14.13 -38.46 1.57
C ALA A 105 -12.71 -37.95 1.84
N PHE A 106 -11.73 -38.87 1.90
CA PHE A 106 -10.35 -38.47 2.16
C PHE A 106 -9.78 -37.62 0.99
N LYS A 107 -10.30 -37.84 -0.22
CA LYS A 107 -9.97 -37.07 -1.42
C LYS A 107 -11.21 -36.83 -2.27
N GLY A 108 -11.30 -35.65 -2.88
CA GLY A 108 -12.41 -35.27 -3.76
C GLY A 108 -11.93 -34.53 -5.01
N PHE A 109 -12.42 -34.91 -6.18
CA PHE A 109 -12.14 -34.24 -7.45
C PHE A 109 -13.41 -33.58 -7.98
N LEU A 110 -13.41 -32.26 -8.03
CA LEU A 110 -14.56 -31.43 -8.37
C LEU A 110 -14.46 -30.94 -9.82
N ARG A 111 -15.53 -31.10 -10.61
CA ARG A 111 -15.55 -30.74 -12.04
C ARG A 111 -16.83 -30.02 -12.45
N GLY A 112 -16.69 -29.10 -13.40
CA GLY A 112 -17.81 -28.42 -14.04
C GLY A 112 -18.41 -27.33 -13.15
N GLY A 113 -17.64 -26.29 -12.84
CA GLY A 113 -18.14 -25.15 -12.06
C GLY A 113 -18.04 -25.40 -10.55
N VAL A 114 -16.79 -25.38 -10.07
CA VAL A 114 -16.47 -25.52 -8.65
C VAL A 114 -16.78 -24.23 -7.92
N VAL A 115 -17.43 -24.35 -6.77
CA VAL A 115 -17.69 -23.28 -5.82
C VAL A 115 -17.27 -23.74 -4.44
N VAL A 116 -16.48 -22.93 -3.74
CA VAL A 116 -16.11 -23.15 -2.33
C VAL A 116 -16.62 -21.95 -1.55
N GLN A 117 -17.49 -22.17 -0.58
CA GLN A 117 -18.10 -21.13 0.24
C GLN A 117 -17.71 -21.34 1.69
N ASP A 118 -17.16 -20.31 2.31
CA ASP A 118 -16.94 -20.25 3.74
C ASP A 118 -18.01 -19.38 4.40
N GLY A 119 -18.78 -19.97 5.30
CA GLY A 119 -19.83 -19.25 6.02
C GLY A 119 -19.32 -18.24 7.06
N ASP A 120 -18.05 -18.33 7.50
CA ASP A 120 -17.52 -17.50 8.59
C ASP A 120 -16.82 -16.23 8.08
N ASN A 121 -16.07 -16.33 6.98
CA ASN A 121 -15.10 -15.30 6.59
C ASN A 121 -15.50 -14.49 5.34
N GLY A 122 -16.70 -14.69 4.80
CA GLY A 122 -17.16 -13.95 3.61
C GLY A 122 -16.42 -14.29 2.31
N VAL A 123 -15.64 -15.38 2.31
CA VAL A 123 -14.84 -15.83 1.18
C VAL A 123 -15.62 -16.83 0.32
N THR A 124 -15.66 -16.56 -0.99
CA THR A 124 -16.16 -17.49 -2.00
C THR A 124 -15.12 -17.71 -3.08
N LEU A 125 -14.77 -18.96 -3.36
CA LEU A 125 -13.94 -19.33 -4.49
C LEU A 125 -14.81 -19.90 -5.63
N ARG A 126 -14.42 -19.63 -6.87
CA ARG A 126 -15.03 -20.20 -8.07
C ARG A 126 -13.96 -20.65 -9.06
N ALA A 127 -14.14 -21.80 -9.70
CA ALA A 127 -13.20 -22.30 -10.70
C ALA A 127 -13.84 -23.36 -11.62
N GLY A 128 -13.12 -23.80 -12.66
CA GLY A 128 -13.58 -24.89 -13.52
C GLY A 128 -13.40 -26.28 -12.89
N THR A 129 -12.31 -26.48 -12.15
CA THR A 129 -11.95 -27.74 -11.48
C THR A 129 -11.36 -27.50 -10.09
N GLY A 130 -11.41 -28.53 -9.24
CA GLY A 130 -10.85 -28.49 -7.91
C GLY A 130 -10.49 -29.85 -7.36
N GLU A 131 -9.62 -29.86 -6.37
CA GLU A 131 -9.17 -31.04 -5.63
C GLU A 131 -9.25 -30.71 -4.14
N TYR A 132 -9.92 -31.58 -3.40
CA TYR A 132 -10.06 -31.51 -1.95
C TYR A 132 -9.25 -32.64 -1.32
N ASP A 133 -8.43 -32.30 -0.33
CA ASP A 133 -7.72 -33.24 0.52
C ASP A 133 -8.15 -33.04 1.97
N LYS A 134 -8.73 -34.08 2.57
CA LYS A 134 -9.24 -34.02 3.94
C LYS A 134 -8.12 -33.99 4.96
N LEU A 135 -7.04 -34.75 4.74
CA LEU A 135 -5.95 -34.90 5.71
C LEU A 135 -5.09 -33.65 5.77
N GLU A 136 -4.85 -33.03 4.62
CA GLU A 136 -4.15 -31.74 4.53
C GLU A 136 -5.05 -30.53 4.85
N GLU A 137 -6.37 -30.76 5.00
CA GLU A 137 -7.40 -29.73 5.10
C GLU A 137 -7.25 -28.67 4.00
N LYS A 138 -7.10 -29.13 2.76
CA LYS A 138 -6.63 -28.31 1.64
C LYS A 138 -7.58 -28.41 0.45
N VAL A 139 -7.77 -27.27 -0.22
CA VAL A 139 -8.49 -27.20 -1.49
C VAL A 139 -7.62 -26.51 -2.54
N THR A 140 -7.40 -27.18 -3.65
CA THR A 140 -6.72 -26.61 -4.82
C THR A 140 -7.75 -26.41 -5.93
N ILE A 141 -7.79 -25.23 -6.55
CA ILE A 141 -8.72 -24.94 -7.66
C ILE A 141 -7.99 -24.37 -8.88
N LYS A 142 -8.48 -24.74 -10.07
CA LYS A 142 -7.84 -24.47 -11.37
C LYS A 142 -8.88 -24.14 -12.44
N ASN A 143 -8.39 -23.74 -13.63
CA ASN A 143 -9.19 -23.34 -14.78
C ASN A 143 -10.03 -22.09 -14.50
N ARG A 144 -9.37 -20.92 -14.57
CA ARG A 144 -9.93 -19.59 -14.28
C ARG A 144 -10.42 -19.43 -12.83
N PRO A 145 -9.58 -19.74 -11.82
CA PRO A 145 -9.98 -19.58 -10.43
C PRO A 145 -10.14 -18.10 -10.07
N ARG A 146 -11.17 -17.81 -9.27
CA ARG A 146 -11.46 -16.48 -8.72
C ARG A 146 -11.83 -16.59 -7.25
N LEU A 147 -11.25 -15.71 -6.44
CA LEU A 147 -11.64 -15.48 -5.05
C LEU A 147 -12.47 -14.20 -4.98
N PHE A 148 -13.57 -14.26 -4.23
CA PHE A 148 -14.38 -13.12 -3.86
C PHE A 148 -14.32 -13.00 -2.35
N HIS A 149 -13.83 -11.85 -1.86
CA HIS A 149 -13.78 -11.50 -0.46
C HIS A 149 -14.66 -10.29 -0.23
N THR A 150 -15.49 -10.34 0.81
CA THR A 150 -16.24 -9.17 1.28
C THR A 150 -15.83 -8.95 2.73
N ASP A 151 -15.17 -7.82 3.00
CA ASP A 151 -14.76 -7.50 4.36
C ASP A 151 -15.95 -7.11 5.24
N LYS A 152 -15.70 -6.91 6.53
CA LYS A 152 -16.74 -6.53 7.51
C LYS A 152 -17.42 -5.20 7.22
N SER A 153 -16.80 -4.32 6.42
CA SER A 153 -17.38 -3.05 5.98
C SER A 153 -18.27 -3.20 4.74
N GLY A 154 -18.31 -4.40 4.14
CA GLY A 154 -19.07 -4.70 2.93
C GLY A 154 -18.29 -4.41 1.64
N VAL A 155 -17.01 -4.04 1.73
CA VAL A 155 -16.18 -3.76 0.57
C VAL A 155 -15.72 -5.07 -0.06
N LYS A 156 -15.93 -5.18 -1.37
CA LYS A 156 -15.67 -6.39 -2.13
C LYS A 156 -14.33 -6.35 -2.85
N THR A 157 -13.48 -7.32 -2.57
CA THR A 157 -12.22 -7.58 -3.27
C THR A 157 -12.36 -8.82 -4.15
N VAL A 158 -11.90 -8.74 -5.39
CA VAL A 158 -11.90 -9.87 -6.33
C VAL A 158 -10.48 -10.20 -6.70
N ILE A 159 -10.07 -11.45 -6.53
CA ILE A 159 -8.73 -11.91 -6.85
C ILE A 159 -8.81 -12.98 -7.92
N SER A 160 -8.02 -12.84 -8.99
CA SER A 160 -7.83 -13.88 -9.99
C SER A 160 -6.38 -14.35 -10.02
N ALA A 161 -6.18 -15.62 -10.29
CA ALA A 161 -4.86 -16.24 -10.45
C ALA A 161 -4.98 -17.40 -11.45
N THR A 162 -3.87 -18.05 -11.78
CA THR A 162 -3.90 -19.28 -12.59
C THR A 162 -4.23 -20.49 -11.71
N PHE A 163 -3.72 -20.49 -10.49
CA PHE A 163 -3.94 -21.54 -9.49
C PHE A 163 -4.23 -20.91 -8.12
N ILE A 164 -5.19 -21.47 -7.39
CA ILE A 164 -5.47 -21.06 -6.00
C ILE A 164 -5.42 -22.30 -5.11
N GLU A 165 -4.73 -22.16 -3.99
CA GLU A 165 -4.56 -23.19 -2.98
C GLU A 165 -5.01 -22.62 -1.62
N ARG A 166 -6.03 -23.21 -1.02
CA ARG A 166 -6.59 -22.77 0.26
C ARG A 166 -6.39 -23.82 1.34
N ASN A 167 -5.82 -23.41 2.46
CA ASN A 167 -5.79 -24.19 3.68
C ASN A 167 -7.04 -23.85 4.52
N LEU A 168 -7.92 -24.82 4.71
CA LEU A 168 -9.21 -24.67 5.39
C LEU A 168 -9.06 -24.48 6.90
N ALA A 169 -8.05 -25.10 7.52
CA ALA A 169 -7.81 -24.99 8.96
C ALA A 169 -7.19 -23.63 9.33
N LYS A 170 -6.16 -23.23 8.59
CA LYS A 170 -5.40 -21.99 8.81
C LYS A 170 -6.06 -20.76 8.18
N LYS A 171 -7.10 -20.94 7.37
CA LYS A 171 -7.80 -19.87 6.64
C LYS A 171 -6.83 -18.96 5.86
N THR A 172 -5.91 -19.62 5.16
CA THR A 172 -4.93 -18.97 4.31
C THR A 172 -5.13 -19.42 2.88
N THR A 173 -5.03 -18.48 1.94
CA THR A 173 -5.17 -18.74 0.52
C THR A 173 -3.91 -18.28 -0.22
N LEU A 174 -3.20 -19.23 -0.82
CA LEU A 174 -2.04 -19.00 -1.67
C LEU A 174 -2.49 -18.89 -3.14
N LEU A 175 -2.21 -17.75 -3.74
CA LEU A 175 -2.55 -17.35 -5.10
C LEU A 175 -1.27 -17.48 -5.94
N LYS A 176 -1.32 -18.24 -7.03
CA LYS A 176 -0.13 -18.53 -7.84
C LYS A 176 -0.35 -18.19 -9.32
N GLU A 177 0.65 -17.53 -9.88
CA GLU A 177 0.82 -17.14 -11.28
C GLU A 177 -0.25 -16.17 -11.81
N ASN A 178 0.20 -15.04 -12.36
CA ASN A 178 -0.66 -13.99 -12.94
C ASN A 178 -1.74 -13.52 -11.95
N VAL A 179 -1.31 -13.18 -10.73
CA VAL A 179 -2.21 -12.76 -9.66
C VAL A 179 -2.63 -11.32 -9.88
N ILE A 180 -3.95 -11.11 -9.96
CA ILE A 180 -4.57 -9.80 -10.07
C ILE A 180 -5.54 -9.65 -8.90
N ILE A 181 -5.27 -8.69 -8.03
CA ILE A 181 -6.13 -8.32 -6.90
C ILE A 181 -6.83 -7.02 -7.28
N ALA A 182 -8.14 -7.07 -7.47
CA ALA A 182 -8.98 -5.92 -7.77
C ALA A 182 -9.79 -5.53 -6.54
N HIS A 183 -9.42 -4.41 -5.92
CA HIS A 183 -10.14 -3.76 -4.83
C HIS A 183 -10.70 -2.42 -5.34
N PRO A 184 -11.79 -1.86 -4.80
CA PRO A 184 -12.47 -0.71 -5.45
C PRO A 184 -11.60 0.53 -5.70
N GLN A 185 -10.53 0.72 -4.94
CA GLN A 185 -9.63 1.87 -5.08
C GLN A 185 -8.24 1.52 -5.65
N ILE A 186 -7.87 0.24 -5.66
CA ILE A 186 -6.52 -0.21 -6.03
C ILE A 186 -6.57 -1.52 -6.82
N THR A 187 -5.64 -1.69 -7.74
CA THR A 187 -5.37 -2.97 -8.41
C THR A 187 -3.93 -3.35 -8.15
N ILE A 188 -3.70 -4.59 -7.70
CA ILE A 188 -2.35 -5.13 -7.49
C ILE A 188 -2.10 -6.26 -8.49
N LEU A 189 -0.96 -6.19 -9.16
CA LEU A 189 -0.46 -7.19 -10.10
C LEU A 189 0.82 -7.80 -9.52
N CYS A 190 0.87 -9.11 -9.40
CA CYS A 190 2.03 -9.83 -8.88
C CYS A 190 2.05 -11.26 -9.44
N LYS A 191 3.14 -11.99 -9.20
CA LYS A 191 3.25 -13.38 -9.64
C LYS A 191 2.68 -14.32 -8.59
N GLN A 192 2.80 -14.02 -7.30
CA GLN A 192 2.19 -14.78 -6.20
C GLN A 192 1.72 -13.86 -5.08
N ALA A 193 0.70 -14.31 -4.34
CA ALA A 193 0.28 -13.64 -3.12
C ALA A 193 -0.29 -14.63 -2.10
N LEU A 194 -0.11 -14.33 -0.82
CA LEU A 194 -0.72 -15.03 0.29
C LEU A 194 -1.81 -14.13 0.89
N PHE A 195 -3.04 -14.63 0.94
CA PHE A 195 -4.15 -13.98 1.63
C PHE A 195 -4.39 -14.66 2.99
N GLU A 196 -4.18 -13.92 4.06
CA GLU A 196 -4.49 -14.29 5.44
C GLU A 196 -5.88 -13.76 5.81
N GLU A 197 -6.89 -14.62 5.68
CA GLU A 197 -8.30 -14.23 5.66
C GLU A 197 -8.76 -13.64 7.01
N ASP A 198 -8.27 -14.16 8.13
CA ASP A 198 -8.65 -13.68 9.47
C ASP A 198 -8.11 -12.27 9.78
N SER A 199 -7.08 -11.82 9.06
CA SER A 199 -6.45 -10.52 9.25
C SER A 199 -6.68 -9.54 8.10
N ASP A 200 -7.49 -9.93 7.10
CA ASP A 200 -7.75 -9.12 5.90
C ASP A 200 -6.45 -8.70 5.16
N LYS A 201 -5.39 -9.52 5.29
CA LYS A 201 -4.03 -9.15 4.89
C LYS A 201 -3.58 -9.94 3.67
N ILE A 202 -3.15 -9.26 2.62
CA ILE A 202 -2.57 -9.86 1.42
C ILE A 202 -1.10 -9.49 1.35
N VAL A 203 -0.22 -10.48 1.26
CA VAL A 203 1.24 -10.31 1.13
C VAL A 203 1.67 -10.84 -0.22
N THR A 204 2.36 -10.04 -1.03
CA THR A 204 2.82 -10.45 -2.37
C THR A 204 4.23 -11.02 -2.35
N ASP A 205 4.61 -11.66 -3.45
CA ASP A 205 6.01 -11.87 -3.81
C ASP A 205 6.69 -10.56 -4.26
N PRO A 206 8.02 -10.60 -4.50
CA PRO A 206 8.76 -9.42 -4.94
C PRO A 206 8.32 -8.84 -6.28
N ASP A 207 8.61 -7.55 -6.44
CA ASP A 207 8.29 -6.73 -7.59
C ASP A 207 6.78 -6.67 -7.92
N PRO A 208 5.87 -6.51 -6.92
CA PRO A 208 4.48 -6.27 -7.21
C PRO A 208 4.29 -4.86 -7.79
N ILE A 209 3.20 -4.71 -8.54
CA ILE A 209 2.77 -3.43 -9.09
C ILE A 209 1.41 -3.09 -8.51
N LEU A 210 1.31 -1.99 -7.77
CA LEU A 210 0.04 -1.43 -7.33
C LEU A 210 -0.31 -0.21 -8.17
N ILE A 211 -1.52 -0.20 -8.70
CA ILE A 211 -2.10 0.90 -9.46
C ILE A 211 -3.30 1.42 -8.69
N ALA A 212 -3.29 2.71 -8.40
CA ALA A 212 -4.43 3.48 -7.93
C ALA A 212 -4.64 4.69 -8.85
N LYS A 213 -5.77 5.39 -8.73
CA LYS A 213 -6.21 6.45 -9.65
C LYS A 213 -5.08 7.37 -10.18
N ASP A 214 -4.27 7.92 -9.27
CA ASP A 214 -3.21 8.89 -9.56
C ASP A 214 -1.84 8.45 -8.99
N ARG A 215 -1.72 7.16 -8.66
CA ARG A 215 -0.56 6.62 -7.95
C ARG A 215 -0.16 5.26 -8.51
N TYR A 216 1.13 5.06 -8.68
CA TYR A 216 1.74 3.77 -8.99
C TYR A 216 2.77 3.45 -7.90
N LEU A 217 2.76 2.24 -7.38
CA LEU A 217 3.72 1.81 -6.36
C LEU A 217 4.33 0.46 -6.69
N THR A 218 5.59 0.29 -6.30
CA THR A 218 6.35 -0.97 -6.41
C THR A 218 7.45 -1.06 -5.34
N GLY A 219 7.99 -2.26 -5.10
CA GLY A 219 9.02 -2.55 -4.11
C GLY A 219 9.35 -4.04 -4.03
N LYS A 220 10.10 -4.50 -3.03
CA LYS A 220 10.45 -5.93 -2.88
C LYS A 220 9.36 -6.77 -2.23
N GLN A 221 8.41 -6.16 -1.52
CA GLN A 221 7.24 -6.85 -0.98
C GLN A 221 6.15 -5.83 -0.70
N LEU A 222 4.91 -6.18 -1.05
CA LEU A 222 3.72 -5.39 -0.75
C LEU A 222 2.83 -6.16 0.22
N THR A 223 2.41 -5.47 1.28
CA THR A 223 1.36 -5.92 2.19
C THR A 223 0.17 -4.99 2.08
N PHE A 224 -1.01 -5.54 1.78
CA PHE A 224 -2.26 -4.79 1.68
C PHE A 224 -3.27 -5.29 2.70
N TYR A 225 -3.78 -4.38 3.54
CA TYR A 225 -4.83 -4.66 4.52
C TYR A 225 -6.16 -4.17 3.92
N THR A 226 -7.00 -5.11 3.47
CA THR A 226 -8.21 -4.79 2.67
C THR A 226 -9.26 -4.03 3.47
N ASN A 227 -9.34 -4.28 4.78
CA ASN A 227 -10.35 -3.73 5.70
C ASN A 227 -10.11 -2.26 6.10
N ILE A 228 -8.85 -1.83 6.16
CA ILE A 228 -8.46 -0.46 6.54
C ILE A 228 -7.84 0.32 5.38
N ASN A 229 -7.74 -0.29 4.20
CA ASN A 229 -7.14 0.28 3.00
C ASN A 229 -5.72 0.83 3.26
N LYS A 230 -4.91 0.02 3.95
CA LYS A 230 -3.51 0.32 4.27
C LYS A 230 -2.59 -0.49 3.37
N VAL A 231 -1.57 0.16 2.85
CA VAL A 231 -0.52 -0.45 2.03
C VAL A 231 0.82 -0.25 2.71
N GLU A 232 1.60 -1.31 2.83
CA GLU A 232 2.99 -1.29 3.27
C GLU A 232 3.86 -1.88 2.16
N LEU A 233 4.92 -1.17 1.79
CA LEU A 233 5.96 -1.65 0.89
C LEU A 233 7.27 -1.72 1.66
N ALA A 234 7.98 -2.82 1.47
CA ALA A 234 9.29 -3.04 2.05
C ALA A 234 10.32 -3.31 0.95
N GLY A 235 11.52 -2.76 1.14
CA GLY A 235 12.68 -2.91 0.27
C GLY A 235 12.56 -2.13 -1.03
N GLU A 236 13.42 -1.11 -1.21
CA GLU A 236 13.51 -0.30 -2.44
C GLU A 236 12.13 0.19 -2.92
N SER A 237 11.35 0.72 -1.98
CA SER A 237 9.97 1.14 -2.25
C SER A 237 9.96 2.39 -3.12
N ILE A 238 9.16 2.40 -4.17
CA ILE A 238 8.98 3.54 -5.07
C ILE A 238 7.49 3.82 -5.24
N LEU A 239 7.11 5.09 -5.07
CA LEU A 239 5.79 5.62 -5.41
C LEU A 239 5.95 6.73 -6.45
N PHE A 240 5.17 6.66 -7.51
CA PHE A 240 4.97 7.73 -8.48
C PHE A 240 3.59 8.33 -8.24
N GLN A 241 3.54 9.64 -8.03
CA GLN A 241 2.31 10.35 -7.71
C GLN A 241 2.13 11.56 -8.61
N ASN A 242 0.97 11.66 -9.24
CA ASN A 242 0.62 12.86 -9.99
C ASN A 242 0.30 14.02 -9.02
N TYR A 243 0.72 15.22 -9.37
CA TYR A 243 0.34 16.46 -8.69
C TYR A 243 0.12 17.58 -9.72
N THR A 244 -0.68 18.58 -9.34
CA THR A 244 -0.97 19.74 -10.18
C THR A 244 -0.18 20.94 -9.69
N GLU A 245 0.47 21.65 -10.61
CA GLU A 245 1.22 22.88 -10.36
C GLU A 245 0.63 24.01 -11.21
N LYS A 246 0.68 25.25 -10.71
CA LYS A 246 0.22 26.44 -11.46
C LYS A 246 1.42 27.14 -12.08
N GLU A 247 1.55 27.07 -13.40
CA GLU A 247 2.61 27.77 -14.13
C GLU A 247 2.10 29.09 -14.70
N VAL A 248 2.92 30.14 -14.63
CA VAL A 248 2.66 31.41 -15.30
C VAL A 248 3.19 31.33 -16.73
N VAL A 249 2.30 31.36 -17.71
CA VAL A 249 2.67 31.40 -19.13
C VAL A 249 2.54 32.84 -19.63
N GLU A 250 3.64 33.39 -20.15
CA GLU A 250 3.60 34.67 -20.87
C GLU A 250 3.13 34.42 -22.31
N LYS A 251 2.00 35.02 -22.70
CA LYS A 251 1.60 35.08 -24.12
C LYS A 251 2.51 36.07 -24.86
N LYS A 252 3.17 35.61 -25.93
CA LYS A 252 3.96 36.46 -26.84
C LYS A 252 3.13 37.23 -27.88
N ASP A 253 1.81 37.15 -27.83
CA ASP A 253 0.91 37.73 -28.82
C ASP A 253 0.36 39.09 -28.38
N SER A 254 1.22 40.11 -28.24
CA SER A 254 0.95 41.55 -28.50
C SER A 254 1.95 42.46 -27.78
N PRO A 255 2.36 43.62 -28.36
CA PRO A 255 3.46 44.42 -27.82
C PRO A 255 3.17 45.17 -26.52
N ASN A 256 1.93 45.21 -26.02
CA ASN A 256 1.57 46.17 -24.97
C ASN A 256 0.70 45.68 -23.80
N THR A 257 0.48 44.37 -23.64
CA THR A 257 -0.19 43.85 -22.43
C THR A 257 0.34 42.47 -22.07
N LYS A 258 1.20 42.39 -21.04
CA LYS A 258 1.65 41.12 -20.47
C LYS A 258 0.54 40.52 -19.60
N GLU A 259 -0.45 39.89 -20.20
CA GLU A 259 -1.38 39.04 -19.43
C GLU A 259 -0.66 37.76 -19.00
N LYS A 260 -0.46 37.63 -17.68
CA LYS A 260 0.04 36.41 -17.04
C LYS A 260 -1.11 35.42 -16.90
N ILE A 261 -1.18 34.42 -17.77
CA ILE A 261 -2.18 33.34 -17.65
C ILE A 261 -1.58 32.26 -16.74
N LYS A 262 -2.29 31.91 -15.67
CA LYS A 262 -1.96 30.75 -14.83
C LYS A 262 -2.54 29.50 -15.50
N LYS A 263 -1.68 28.61 -15.98
CA LYS A 263 -2.06 27.32 -16.55
C LYS A 263 -1.79 26.22 -15.52
N GLU A 264 -2.76 25.34 -15.32
CA GLU A 264 -2.55 24.14 -14.51
C GLU A 264 -1.84 23.07 -15.34
N VAL A 265 -0.75 22.54 -14.79
CA VAL A 265 0.08 21.50 -15.43
C VAL A 265 0.19 20.33 -14.48
N THR A 266 -0.08 19.12 -14.99
CA THR A 266 0.12 17.87 -14.24
C THR A 266 1.58 17.44 -14.34
N ARG A 267 2.19 17.17 -13.19
CA ARG A 267 3.55 16.67 -13.05
C ARG A 267 3.58 15.41 -12.20
N VAL A 268 4.70 14.70 -12.21
CA VAL A 268 4.91 13.47 -11.44
C VAL A 268 5.96 13.72 -10.37
N ALA A 269 5.61 13.42 -9.12
CA ALA A 269 6.55 13.34 -8.01
C ALA A 269 6.95 11.88 -7.78
N ILE A 270 8.20 11.66 -7.40
CA ILE A 270 8.76 10.32 -7.15
C ILE A 270 9.18 10.24 -5.69
N PHE A 271 8.63 9.27 -4.99
CA PHE A 271 8.84 8.99 -3.58
C PHE A 271 9.63 7.68 -3.47
N LYS A 272 10.70 7.67 -2.69
CA LYS A 272 11.57 6.50 -2.49
C LYS A 272 11.90 6.31 -1.01
N GLY A 273 12.09 5.07 -0.59
CA GLY A 273 12.57 4.74 0.75
C GLY A 273 12.73 3.23 0.94
N ASP A 274 13.36 2.85 2.04
CA ASP A 274 13.50 1.43 2.40
C ASP A 274 12.13 0.83 2.74
N GLN A 275 11.26 1.63 3.38
CA GLN A 275 9.87 1.29 3.65
C GLN A 275 8.94 2.46 3.26
N LEU A 276 7.81 2.12 2.65
CA LEU A 276 6.71 3.06 2.38
C LEU A 276 5.43 2.56 3.03
N VAL A 277 4.73 3.43 3.74
CA VAL A 277 3.41 3.13 4.34
C VAL A 277 2.40 4.15 3.82
N SER A 278 1.34 3.69 3.15
CA SER A 278 0.20 4.52 2.78
C SER A 278 -1.03 4.07 3.54
N ASP A 279 -1.62 4.98 4.30
CA ASP A 279 -2.80 4.79 5.10
C ASP A 279 -3.58 6.10 5.24
N LYS A 280 -4.54 6.13 6.17
CA LYS A 280 -5.26 7.33 6.55
C LYS A 280 -4.87 7.76 7.95
N ASP A 281 -4.83 9.07 8.19
CA ASP A 281 -4.68 9.63 9.52
C ASP A 281 -6.01 9.60 10.30
N GLU A 282 -5.99 10.14 11.53
CA GLU A 282 -7.18 10.23 12.39
C GLU A 282 -8.31 11.09 11.78
N GLY A 283 -7.95 12.05 10.92
CA GLY A 283 -8.90 12.89 10.17
C GLY A 283 -9.44 12.21 8.91
N GLY A 284 -8.98 11.01 8.58
CA GLY A 284 -9.34 10.29 7.35
C GLY A 284 -8.62 10.79 6.09
N GLU A 285 -7.68 11.72 6.24
CA GLU A 285 -6.83 12.21 5.16
C GLU A 285 -5.78 11.15 4.80
N THR A 286 -5.47 11.03 3.51
CA THR A 286 -4.42 10.08 3.07
C THR A 286 -3.06 10.60 3.47
N ARG A 287 -2.25 9.74 4.08
CA ARG A 287 -0.84 10.00 4.34
C ARG A 287 0.05 8.94 3.69
N VAL A 288 1.27 9.34 3.36
CA VAL A 288 2.33 8.46 2.85
C VAL A 288 3.59 8.71 3.67
N GLY A 289 3.99 7.73 4.48
CA GLY A 289 5.25 7.74 5.20
C GLY A 289 6.34 7.00 4.43
N LEU A 290 7.53 7.58 4.37
CA LEU A 290 8.77 7.00 3.85
C LEU A 290 9.77 6.90 5.00
N TYR A 291 10.39 5.73 5.16
CA TYR A 291 11.31 5.43 6.25
C TYR A 291 12.57 4.77 5.72
N GLY A 292 13.72 5.24 6.18
CA GLY A 292 15.03 4.75 5.74
C GLY A 292 15.37 5.23 4.32
N ASN A 293 16.49 5.93 4.16
CA ASN A 293 16.92 6.51 2.87
C ASN A 293 15.79 7.27 2.13
N ALA A 294 14.91 7.95 2.88
CA ALA A 294 13.70 8.52 2.34
C ALA A 294 14.03 9.68 1.40
N THR A 295 13.49 9.65 0.18
CA THR A 295 13.74 10.67 -0.85
C THR A 295 12.44 11.04 -1.57
N ILE A 296 12.20 12.34 -1.77
CA ILE A 296 11.13 12.87 -2.61
C ILE A 296 11.75 13.73 -3.72
N TYR A 297 11.40 13.44 -4.97
CA TYR A 297 11.66 14.28 -6.13
C TYR A 297 10.36 14.97 -6.54
N ARG A 298 10.34 16.31 -6.52
CA ARG A 298 9.17 17.12 -6.90
C ARG A 298 9.66 18.36 -7.64
N GLY A 299 9.33 18.48 -8.92
CA GLY A 299 9.83 19.56 -9.77
C GLY A 299 11.36 19.68 -9.70
N ASN A 300 11.85 20.86 -9.32
CA ASN A 300 13.28 21.14 -9.17
C ASN A 300 13.84 20.71 -7.81
N LEU A 301 12.99 20.33 -6.85
CA LEU A 301 13.36 19.95 -5.50
C LEU A 301 13.68 18.46 -5.39
N LYS A 302 14.77 18.14 -4.67
CA LYS A 302 15.07 16.81 -4.16
C LYS A 302 15.21 16.90 -2.64
N MET A 303 14.29 16.26 -1.91
CA MET A 303 14.29 16.21 -0.45
C MET A 303 14.77 14.83 -0.01
N ASN A 304 15.72 14.75 0.92
CA ASN A 304 16.13 13.51 1.59
C ASN A 304 16.03 13.69 3.10
N ALA A 305 15.71 12.61 3.82
CA ALA A 305 15.74 12.55 5.28
C ALA A 305 15.73 11.09 5.76
N GLU A 306 15.86 10.86 7.08
CA GLU A 306 15.58 9.52 7.65
C GLU A 306 14.10 9.16 7.57
N LYS A 307 13.23 10.16 7.77
CA LYS A 307 11.77 10.03 7.72
C LYS A 307 11.15 11.18 6.95
N LEU A 308 10.30 10.86 5.98
CA LEU A 308 9.45 11.81 5.27
C LEU A 308 7.99 11.37 5.40
N VAL A 309 7.08 12.28 5.72
CA VAL A 309 5.64 12.01 5.73
C VAL A 309 4.95 13.05 4.86
N SER A 310 4.24 12.59 3.84
CA SER A 310 3.42 13.44 2.98
C SER A 310 1.94 13.28 3.31
N TYR A 311 1.24 14.39 3.39
CA TYR A 311 -0.19 14.45 3.71
C TYR A 311 -0.99 15.05 2.56
N GLY A 312 -2.24 14.62 2.49
CA GLY A 312 -3.26 15.21 1.64
C GLY A 312 -3.11 14.92 0.16
N LYS A 313 -4.10 15.39 -0.61
CA LYS A 313 -4.07 15.34 -2.07
C LYS A 313 -2.92 16.22 -2.57
N ASN A 314 -2.18 15.75 -3.57
CA ASN A 314 -1.04 16.46 -4.16
C ASN A 314 0.12 16.77 -3.19
N SER A 315 0.24 16.04 -2.07
CA SER A 315 1.30 16.29 -1.09
C SER A 315 1.28 17.73 -0.59
N SER A 316 0.13 18.18 -0.07
CA SER A 316 -0.10 19.56 0.37
C SER A 316 0.79 19.94 1.56
N LYS A 317 1.15 18.95 2.38
CA LYS A 317 2.14 19.06 3.44
C LYS A 317 3.18 17.94 3.32
N ILE A 318 4.45 18.26 3.55
CA ILE A 318 5.52 17.28 3.72
C ILE A 318 6.26 17.60 5.02
N GLU A 319 6.38 16.61 5.89
CA GLU A 319 7.18 16.67 7.12
C GLU A 319 8.43 15.83 6.92
N ALA A 320 9.61 16.40 7.13
CA ALA A 320 10.87 15.68 7.12
C ALA A 320 11.52 15.74 8.51
N ARG A 321 12.13 14.63 8.95
CA ARG A 321 12.80 14.54 10.25
C ARG A 321 14.15 13.85 10.11
N ASN A 322 15.15 14.43 10.78
CA ASN A 322 16.55 14.03 10.87
C ASN A 322 17.31 13.97 9.54
N GLN A 323 18.56 14.46 9.56
CA GLN A 323 19.48 14.42 8.39
C GLN A 323 18.84 14.96 7.11
N ILE A 324 18.08 16.05 7.23
CA ILE A 324 17.30 16.59 6.13
C ILE A 324 18.24 17.30 5.17
N THR A 325 18.04 17.05 3.88
CA THR A 325 18.65 17.85 2.80
C THR A 325 17.60 18.16 1.75
N VAL A 326 17.45 19.43 1.39
CA VAL A 326 16.59 19.88 0.29
C VAL A 326 17.47 20.55 -0.74
N HIS A 327 17.73 19.84 -1.83
CA HIS A 327 18.45 20.39 -2.97
C HIS A 327 17.47 21.07 -3.91
N ASP A 328 17.56 22.40 -3.98
CA ASP A 328 16.88 23.22 -4.97
C ASP A 328 17.82 23.47 -6.15
N ARG A 329 17.54 22.79 -7.26
CA ARG A 329 18.36 22.85 -8.48
C ARG A 329 18.14 24.13 -9.29
N GLU A 330 17.01 24.80 -9.11
CA GLU A 330 16.70 26.06 -9.81
C GLU A 330 17.46 27.22 -9.16
N ASN A 331 17.41 27.27 -7.83
CA ASN A 331 18.10 28.27 -7.03
C ASN A 331 19.51 27.87 -6.65
N ALA A 332 20.00 26.71 -7.12
CA ALA A 332 21.34 26.18 -6.88
C ALA A 332 21.77 26.34 -5.42
N LEU A 333 20.97 25.76 -4.51
CA LEU A 333 21.20 25.79 -3.08
C LEU A 333 20.79 24.46 -2.43
N ILE A 334 21.34 24.16 -1.26
CA ILE A 334 20.98 23.01 -0.44
C ILE A 334 20.61 23.50 0.96
N LEU A 335 19.37 23.27 1.36
CA LEU A 335 18.93 23.47 2.75
C LEU A 335 19.19 22.19 3.55
N SER A 336 19.72 22.28 4.77
CA SER A 336 19.93 21.13 5.66
C SER A 336 19.54 21.42 7.10
N GLY A 337 19.05 20.40 7.82
CA GLY A 337 18.67 20.51 9.24
C GLY A 337 17.99 19.23 9.75
N ASN A 338 17.26 19.31 10.86
CA ASN A 338 16.66 18.13 11.51
C ASN A 338 15.14 18.15 11.60
N VAL A 339 14.49 19.31 11.46
CA VAL A 339 13.04 19.43 11.41
C VAL A 339 12.65 20.32 10.24
N LEU A 340 11.93 19.77 9.26
CA LEU A 340 11.40 20.54 8.14
C LEU A 340 9.92 20.27 7.95
N ASP A 341 9.14 21.34 7.78
CA ASP A 341 7.77 21.29 7.33
C ASP A 341 7.62 22.12 6.05
N TYR A 342 7.09 21.49 5.01
CA TYR A 342 6.81 22.08 3.70
C TYR A 342 5.31 22.17 3.51
N PHE A 343 4.82 23.34 3.12
CA PHE A 343 3.41 23.62 2.88
C PHE A 343 3.24 24.13 1.45
N GLU A 344 2.68 23.27 0.60
CA GLU A 344 2.53 23.56 -0.84
C GLU A 344 1.59 24.74 -1.09
N ASN A 345 0.46 24.78 -0.39
CA ASN A 345 -0.56 25.82 -0.62
C ASN A 345 -0.04 27.21 -0.27
N ASP A 346 0.82 27.29 0.74
CA ASP A 346 1.41 28.53 1.23
C ASP A 346 2.75 28.84 0.57
N GLN A 347 3.26 27.93 -0.29
CA GLN A 347 4.57 28.02 -0.92
C GLN A 347 5.67 28.30 0.12
N TYR A 348 5.62 27.55 1.23
CA TYR A 348 6.38 27.85 2.44
C TYR A 348 7.16 26.64 2.94
N ILE A 349 8.41 26.87 3.37
CA ILE A 349 9.26 25.90 4.07
C ILE A 349 9.66 26.49 5.41
N HIS A 350 9.49 25.71 6.47
CA HIS A 350 10.04 25.97 7.79
C HIS A 350 11.07 24.91 8.12
N LEU A 351 12.31 25.33 8.37
CA LEU A 351 13.43 24.45 8.70
C LEU A 351 14.07 24.91 10.00
N THR A 352 14.13 24.01 10.97
CA THR A 352 14.66 24.26 12.31
C THR A 352 15.56 23.12 12.75
N ASP A 353 16.23 23.33 13.89
CA ASP A 353 17.20 22.42 14.50
C ASP A 353 18.39 22.13 13.56
N SER A 354 19.47 22.87 13.82
CA SER A 354 20.72 22.82 13.04
C SER A 354 20.56 23.27 11.58
N GLY A 355 19.83 24.37 11.36
CA GLY A 355 19.56 24.91 10.05
C GLY A 355 20.83 25.38 9.32
N LYS A 356 20.93 25.01 8.04
CA LYS A 356 22.07 25.32 7.18
C LYS A 356 21.61 25.56 5.74
N ILE A 357 22.24 26.50 5.04
CA ILE A 357 22.14 26.70 3.59
C ILE A 357 23.53 26.63 2.99
N ASP A 358 23.74 25.73 2.03
CA ASP A 358 24.90 25.77 1.14
C ASP A 358 24.50 26.41 -0.19
N PHE A 359 25.17 27.50 -0.56
CA PHE A 359 25.01 28.16 -1.85
C PHE A 359 25.97 27.54 -2.86
N LEU A 360 25.47 27.11 -4.00
CA LEU A 360 26.26 26.38 -4.99
C LEU A 360 26.69 27.29 -6.16
N ASP A 361 27.81 26.99 -6.81
CA ASP A 361 28.09 27.56 -8.13
C ASP A 361 27.13 26.92 -9.16
N LYS A 362 26.49 27.74 -10.00
CA LYS A 362 25.47 27.27 -10.96
C LYS A 362 26.05 26.38 -12.08
N LYS A 363 27.36 26.40 -12.32
CA LYS A 363 28.02 25.62 -13.37
C LYS A 363 28.69 24.37 -12.80
N THR A 364 29.37 24.49 -11.66
CA THR A 364 30.16 23.39 -11.07
C THR A 364 29.43 22.63 -9.98
N ASN A 365 28.36 23.21 -9.40
CA ASN A 365 27.67 22.72 -8.19
C ASN A 365 28.57 22.65 -6.94
N GLU A 366 29.72 23.31 -6.94
CA GLU A 366 30.58 23.40 -5.77
C GLU A 366 30.02 24.40 -4.76
N VAL A 367 30.22 24.16 -3.47
CA VAL A 367 29.79 25.09 -2.42
C VAL A 367 30.65 26.35 -2.47
N THR A 368 29.99 27.50 -2.61
CA THR A 368 30.62 28.83 -2.67
C THR A 368 30.65 29.52 -1.31
N SER A 369 29.56 29.34 -0.55
CA SER A 369 29.43 29.80 0.82
C SER A 369 28.39 28.98 1.55
N THR A 370 28.49 28.99 2.87
CA THR A 370 27.60 28.30 3.79
C THR A 370 27.00 29.32 4.74
N MET A 371 25.73 29.15 5.08
CA MET A 371 25.08 29.90 6.14
C MET A 371 24.47 28.95 7.16
N THR A 372 24.58 29.27 8.44
CA THR A 372 23.97 28.52 9.54
C THR A 372 23.16 29.46 10.43
N ALA A 373 22.06 28.94 10.98
CA ALA A 373 21.20 29.64 11.95
C ALA A 373 20.29 28.63 12.67
N ILE A 374 19.52 29.12 13.65
CA ILE A 374 18.56 28.30 14.39
C ILE A 374 17.33 27.98 13.52
N GLU A 375 16.87 28.95 12.72
CA GLU A 375 15.61 28.88 12.00
C GLU A 375 15.71 29.48 10.60
N PHE A 376 15.10 28.81 9.63
CA PHE A 376 14.95 29.23 8.24
C PHE A 376 13.49 29.15 7.84
N GLU A 377 12.95 30.28 7.38
CA GLU A 377 11.62 30.41 6.82
C GLU A 377 11.73 30.84 5.36
N ARG A 378 11.40 29.94 4.43
CA ARG A 378 11.51 30.22 3.00
C ARG A 378 10.12 30.38 2.37
N PHE A 379 9.92 31.52 1.74
CA PHE A 379 8.71 31.93 1.04
C PHE A 379 8.96 31.88 -0.47
N MET A 380 8.58 30.76 -1.11
CA MET A 380 8.88 30.49 -2.52
C MET A 380 8.10 31.42 -3.47
N ASP A 381 6.91 31.88 -3.08
CA ASP A 381 6.13 32.87 -3.82
C ASP A 381 6.82 34.24 -3.88
N LYS A 382 7.49 34.62 -2.79
CA LYS A 382 8.25 35.87 -2.66
C LYS A 382 9.69 35.73 -3.17
N ASN A 383 10.22 34.52 -3.27
CA ASN A 383 11.64 34.24 -3.57
C ASN A 383 12.54 34.81 -2.47
N GLU A 384 12.12 34.63 -1.22
CA GLU A 384 12.79 35.16 -0.03
C GLU A 384 12.98 34.05 1.01
N THR A 385 14.12 34.05 1.69
CA THR A 385 14.35 33.21 2.88
C THR A 385 14.74 34.09 4.05
N VAL A 386 13.94 34.07 5.11
CA VAL A 386 14.18 34.77 6.37
C VAL A 386 14.87 33.81 7.34
N ILE A 387 15.94 34.28 7.95
CA ILE A 387 16.91 33.46 8.68
C ILE A 387 17.11 34.11 10.04
N ARG A 388 16.92 33.35 11.12
CA ARG A 388 16.93 33.92 12.48
C ARG A 388 17.72 33.08 13.46
N GLY A 389 18.32 33.77 14.42
CA GLY A 389 19.03 33.19 15.55
C GLY A 389 20.46 32.84 15.20
N ASN A 390 21.40 33.68 15.64
CA ASN A 390 22.84 33.51 15.52
C ASN A 390 23.28 33.16 14.10
N VAL A 391 22.96 34.04 13.14
CA VAL A 391 23.30 33.84 11.74
C VAL A 391 24.82 33.93 11.57
N LEU A 392 25.40 32.88 11.01
CA LEU A 392 26.80 32.84 10.60
C LEU A 392 26.87 32.52 9.11
N VAL A 393 27.58 33.36 8.36
CA VAL A 393 27.85 33.19 6.93
C VAL A 393 29.34 32.94 6.75
N GLU A 394 29.71 31.79 6.21
CA GLU A 394 31.09 31.39 5.92
C GLU A 394 31.32 31.40 4.41
N GLY A 395 32.20 32.29 3.94
CA GLY A 395 32.76 32.25 2.60
C GLY A 395 34.19 31.69 2.63
N LYS A 396 34.84 31.64 1.47
CA LYS A 396 36.19 31.06 1.31
C LYS A 396 37.26 31.68 2.25
N ASP A 397 37.29 33.01 2.34
CA ASP A 397 38.35 33.76 3.04
C ASP A 397 37.80 34.76 4.08
N SER A 398 36.50 34.66 4.41
CA SER A 398 35.84 35.57 5.35
C SER A 398 34.58 34.94 5.94
N PHE A 399 34.22 35.34 7.15
CA PHE A 399 32.91 35.02 7.70
C PHE A 399 32.24 36.27 8.27
N ALA A 400 30.90 36.26 8.27
CA ALA A 400 30.09 37.33 8.82
C ALA A 400 29.06 36.77 9.81
N THR A 401 28.84 37.47 10.91
CA THR A 401 27.83 37.11 11.92
C THR A 401 26.76 38.19 12.05
N GLY A 402 25.56 37.83 12.44
CA GLY A 402 24.46 38.74 12.77
C GLY A 402 23.31 38.02 13.49
N GLU A 403 22.30 38.76 13.95
CA GLU A 403 21.15 38.16 14.66
C GLU A 403 20.09 37.62 13.70
N TYR A 404 19.93 38.25 12.53
CA TYR A 404 18.99 37.85 11.49
C TYR A 404 19.50 38.18 10.09
N ALA A 405 19.00 37.44 9.11
CA ALA A 405 19.28 37.69 7.71
C ALA A 405 18.09 37.43 6.80
N THR A 406 18.07 38.11 5.66
CA THR A 406 17.11 37.85 4.57
C THR A 406 17.87 37.59 3.29
N TYR A 407 17.70 36.39 2.73
CA TYR A 407 18.20 36.04 1.40
C TYR A 407 17.13 36.32 0.35
N PHE A 408 17.48 37.10 -0.66
CA PHE A 408 16.63 37.38 -1.82
C PHE A 408 17.14 36.56 -3.01
N GLU A 409 16.37 35.58 -3.46
CA GLU A 409 16.83 34.56 -4.41
C GLU A 409 17.04 35.14 -5.83
N LYS A 410 16.22 36.11 -6.22
CA LYS A 410 16.31 36.76 -7.55
C LYS A 410 17.53 37.66 -7.67
N GLU A 411 17.83 38.42 -6.62
CA GLU A 411 18.97 39.32 -6.55
C GLU A 411 20.26 38.62 -6.11
N GLU A 412 20.18 37.36 -5.68
CA GLU A 412 21.28 36.55 -5.15
C GLU A 412 22.08 37.29 -4.07
N LYS A 413 21.39 37.93 -3.12
CA LYS A 413 22.00 38.72 -2.04
C LYS A 413 21.38 38.41 -0.69
N VAL A 414 22.19 38.45 0.34
CA VAL A 414 21.81 38.29 1.74
C VAL A 414 21.97 39.63 2.44
N PHE A 415 20.92 40.10 3.10
CA PHE A 415 21.01 41.22 4.05
C PHE A 415 21.19 40.65 5.44
N LEU A 416 22.31 40.96 6.08
CA LEU A 416 22.67 40.53 7.43
C LEU A 416 22.60 41.74 8.36
N GLU A 417 21.86 41.59 9.45
CA GLU A 417 21.48 42.68 10.34
C GLU A 417 21.46 42.19 11.81
N GLY A 418 21.26 43.12 12.74
CA GLY A 418 21.34 42.87 14.18
C GLY A 418 22.79 42.69 14.63
N ASN A 419 23.49 43.82 14.78
CA ASN A 419 24.90 43.90 15.17
C ASN A 419 25.86 43.09 14.28
N PRO A 420 25.83 43.28 12.94
CA PRO A 420 26.60 42.42 12.06
C PRO A 420 28.11 42.73 12.12
N ILE A 421 28.91 41.67 12.05
CA ILE A 421 30.37 41.72 12.13
C ILE A 421 30.94 40.94 10.95
N LEU A 422 31.80 41.56 10.14
CA LEU A 422 32.60 40.88 9.12
C LEU A 422 34.01 40.64 9.64
N ARG A 423 34.44 39.38 9.69
CA ARG A 423 35.84 39.03 9.95
C ARG A 423 36.54 38.66 8.64
N LYS A 424 37.54 39.45 8.27
CA LYS A 424 38.35 39.24 7.07
C LYS A 424 39.82 39.54 7.36
N ASN A 425 40.72 38.62 6.99
CA ASN A 425 42.16 38.75 7.22
C ASN A 425 42.53 39.07 8.69
N GLY A 426 41.82 38.46 9.65
CA GLY A 426 42.05 38.65 11.08
C GLY A 426 41.53 39.97 11.68
N ARG A 427 40.83 40.81 10.91
CA ARG A 427 40.22 42.05 11.42
C ARG A 427 38.70 41.93 11.49
N ASP A 428 38.13 42.56 12.52
CA ASP A 428 36.69 42.68 12.70
C ASP A 428 36.22 44.02 12.19
N ILE A 429 35.19 44.01 11.36
CA ILE A 429 34.59 45.23 10.81
C ILE A 429 33.12 45.21 11.21
N HIS A 430 32.74 46.18 12.02
CA HIS A 430 31.36 46.38 12.44
C HIS A 430 30.65 47.27 11.44
N ALA A 431 29.39 46.94 11.15
CA ALA A 431 28.52 47.75 10.32
C ALA A 431 27.09 47.77 10.87
N GLY A 432 26.27 48.75 10.49
CA GLY A 432 24.82 48.67 10.75
C GLY A 432 24.15 47.57 9.94
N ARG A 433 24.66 47.30 8.73
CA ARG A 433 24.18 46.23 7.85
C ARG A 433 25.30 45.70 6.97
N ILE A 434 25.26 44.40 6.66
CA ILE A 434 26.17 43.75 5.70
C ILE A 434 25.34 43.13 4.56
N ILE A 435 25.66 43.48 3.32
CA ILE A 435 25.09 42.84 2.14
C ILE A 435 26.10 41.82 1.60
N PHE A 436 25.77 40.54 1.71
CA PHE A 436 26.62 39.45 1.25
C PHE A 436 26.12 38.89 -0.08
N PHE A 437 27.04 38.58 -0.99
CA PHE A 437 26.76 37.98 -2.30
C PHE A 437 27.32 36.57 -2.29
N PRO A 438 26.52 35.57 -1.89
CA PRO A 438 27.02 34.26 -1.49
C PRO A 438 27.78 33.49 -2.57
N ARG A 439 27.40 33.64 -3.84
CA ARG A 439 28.10 32.98 -4.95
C ARG A 439 29.40 33.67 -5.35
N GLU A 440 29.51 34.96 -5.08
CA GLU A 440 30.68 35.77 -5.43
C GLU A 440 31.71 35.83 -4.28
N GLY A 441 31.31 35.47 -3.06
CA GLY A 441 32.16 35.61 -1.87
C GLY A 441 32.50 37.07 -1.52
N ARG A 442 31.69 38.04 -1.99
CA ARG A 442 31.89 39.47 -1.70
C ARG A 442 30.86 39.98 -0.68
N ALA A 443 31.27 40.98 0.09
CA ALA A 443 30.43 41.68 1.06
C ALA A 443 30.51 43.19 0.86
N LEU A 444 29.39 43.89 1.04
CA LEU A 444 29.30 45.35 1.12
C LEU A 444 28.86 45.73 2.53
N LEU A 445 29.60 46.63 3.17
CA LEU A 445 29.26 47.17 4.49
C LEU A 445 28.46 48.44 4.28
N THR A 446 27.29 48.56 4.91
CA THR A 446 26.44 49.75 4.84
C THR A 446 26.07 50.23 6.23
N ASP A 447 25.63 51.48 6.32
CA ASP A 447 25.03 52.06 7.52
C ASP A 447 25.98 52.16 8.73
N GLY A 448 27.05 52.95 8.57
CA GLY A 448 28.05 53.24 9.61
C GLY A 448 29.09 52.13 9.71
N ILE A 449 30.34 52.44 9.38
CA ILE A 449 31.46 51.49 9.39
C ILE A 449 32.37 51.84 10.56
N ASP A 450 32.59 50.88 11.46
CA ASP A 450 33.59 50.99 12.52
C ASP A 450 34.63 49.87 12.35
N PRO A 451 35.83 50.17 11.83
CA PRO A 451 36.91 49.20 11.77
C PRO A 451 37.35 48.88 13.19
N GLY A 452 37.02 47.68 13.66
CA GLY A 452 37.47 47.17 14.95
C GLY A 452 39.00 47.13 15.02
N LYS A 453 39.54 47.18 16.25
CA LYS A 453 40.98 47.20 16.52
C LYS A 453 41.69 45.92 16.11
#